data_AF-A0A7W4D1W3-F1
#
_entry.id   AF-A0A7W4D1W3-F1
#
_cell.length_a   1.000
_cell.length_b   1.000
_cell.length_c   1.000
_cell.angle_alpha   90.00
_cell.angle_beta   90.00
_cell.angle_gamma   90.00
#
_symmetry.space_group_name_H-M   'P 1'
#
loop_
_entity.id
_entity.type
_entity.pdbx_description
1 polymer ?
#
loop_
_entity_poly.entity_id
_entity_poly.type
_entity_poly.pdbx_seq_one_letter_code
_entity_poly.pdbx_strand_id
1 'polypeptide(L)'
;MTEISLTPKSGCGCGGHDESLPELDARIIPHAVRHAAIHGVVDGLQPGAAFVLVAPHDPVPLLRQITERHGESIAISYVQEGPEAWKLKLARL
;
A
#
# COMPACT_ATOMS: atom_id res chain seq x y z
N MET A 1 13.08 32.20 -20.54
CA MET A 1 12.13 31.49 -19.65
C MET A 1 12.88 30.27 -19.16
N THR A 2 13.40 30.32 -17.93
CA THR A 2 14.31 29.28 -17.43
C THR A 2 13.48 28.10 -16.95
N GLU A 3 13.60 26.99 -17.66
CA GLU A 3 12.95 25.72 -17.35
C GLU A 3 13.62 25.11 -16.11
N ILE A 4 12.82 24.86 -15.07
CA ILE A 4 13.28 24.20 -13.85
C ILE A 4 13.27 22.71 -14.15
N SER A 5 14.43 22.16 -14.52
CA SER A 5 14.63 20.72 -14.60
C SER A 5 14.57 20.11 -13.19
N LEU A 6 13.39 19.65 -12.78
CA LEU A 6 13.27 18.76 -11.62
C LEU A 6 13.68 17.35 -12.03
N THR A 7 14.94 17.03 -11.78
CA THR A 7 15.40 15.65 -11.70
C THR A 7 14.84 15.04 -10.42
N PRO A 8 14.02 13.98 -10.44
CA PRO A 8 13.69 13.23 -9.24
C PRO A 8 14.92 12.43 -8.82
N LYS A 9 15.82 13.07 -8.07
CA LYS A 9 16.94 12.36 -7.45
C LYS A 9 16.45 11.69 -6.17
N SER A 10 16.42 10.37 -6.26
CA SER A 10 17.15 9.48 -5.36
C SER A 10 16.58 9.29 -3.95
N GLY A 11 16.03 8.09 -3.76
CA GLY A 11 16.44 7.16 -2.70
C GLY A 11 16.49 7.73 -1.29
N CYS A 12 15.46 7.39 -0.51
CA CYS A 12 15.49 7.54 0.93
C CYS A 12 16.68 6.74 1.49
N GLY A 13 17.74 7.45 1.88
CA GLY A 13 18.98 6.90 2.43
C GLY A 13 18.83 6.56 3.91
N CYS A 14 18.20 5.43 4.21
CA CYS A 14 18.32 4.79 5.51
C CYS A 14 18.77 3.34 5.30
N GLY A 15 19.98 3.03 5.76
CA GLY A 15 20.51 1.67 5.78
C GLY A 15 19.60 0.77 6.63
N GLY A 16 18.91 -0.14 5.95
CA GLY A 16 18.10 -1.18 6.55
C GLY A 16 17.94 -2.27 5.51
N HIS A 17 18.81 -3.27 5.57
CA HIS A 17 18.69 -4.49 4.79
C HIS A 17 17.53 -5.28 5.38
N ASP A 18 16.34 -5.11 4.82
CA ASP A 18 15.26 -6.06 4.97
C ASP A 18 14.58 -6.15 3.60
N GLU A 19 14.71 -7.29 2.92
CA GLU A 19 14.02 -7.62 1.66
C GLU A 19 12.49 -7.70 1.82
N SER A 20 11.93 -7.25 2.95
CA SER A 20 10.50 -7.24 3.22
C SER A 20 9.85 -5.93 2.77
N LEU A 21 8.66 -6.06 2.20
CA LEU A 21 7.84 -4.94 1.77
C LEU A 21 7.38 -4.11 2.98
N PRO A 22 7.21 -2.78 2.84
CA PRO A 22 6.67 -1.96 3.90
C PRO A 22 5.29 -2.46 4.34
N GLU A 23 5.06 -2.54 5.66
CA GLU A 23 3.77 -2.96 6.23
C GLU A 23 2.95 -1.75 6.69
N LEU A 24 1.68 -1.70 6.29
CA LEU A 24 0.67 -0.76 6.78
C LEU A 24 -0.28 -1.50 7.73
N ASP A 25 -0.11 -1.32 9.03
CA ASP A 25 -1.01 -1.93 10.02
C ASP A 25 -2.26 -1.07 10.25
N ALA A 26 -3.39 -1.51 9.70
CA ALA A 26 -4.67 -0.83 9.86
C ALA A 26 -5.23 -0.93 11.29
N ARG A 27 -4.78 -1.89 12.10
CA ARG A 27 -5.29 -2.11 13.47
C ARG A 27 -4.96 -0.95 14.40
N ILE A 28 -3.80 -0.31 14.18
CA ILE A 28 -3.33 0.83 14.97
C ILE A 28 -3.85 2.18 14.45
N ILE A 29 -4.40 2.22 13.23
CA ILE A 29 -4.92 3.46 12.64
C ILE A 29 -6.34 3.70 13.16
N PRO A 30 -6.64 4.90 13.70
CA PRO A 30 -7.99 5.24 14.16
C PRO A 30 -9.03 5.04 13.06
N HIS A 31 -10.16 4.42 13.41
CA HIS A 31 -11.20 4.03 12.46
C HIS A 31 -11.66 5.19 11.55
N ALA A 32 -11.77 6.40 12.10
CA ALA A 32 -12.20 7.61 11.40
C ALA A 32 -11.31 7.98 10.19
N VAL A 33 -10.02 7.61 10.20
CA VAL A 33 -9.06 7.97 9.15
C VAL A 33 -8.48 6.77 8.40
N ARG A 34 -8.73 5.55 8.89
CA ARG A 34 -8.16 4.30 8.38
C ARG A 34 -8.37 4.10 6.88
N HIS A 35 -9.61 4.23 6.40
CA HIS A 35 -9.90 4.05 4.97
C HIS A 35 -9.20 5.10 4.12
N ALA A 36 -9.22 6.37 4.56
CA ALA A 36 -8.54 7.45 3.84
C ALA A 36 -7.02 7.21 3.78
N ALA A 37 -6.42 6.75 4.87
CA ALA A 37 -4.99 6.41 4.92
C ALA A 37 -4.64 5.27 3.95
N ILE A 38 -5.42 4.18 3.94
CA ILE A 38 -5.15 3.05 3.04
C ILE A 38 -5.31 3.46 1.58
N HIS A 39 -6.38 4.20 1.24
CA HIS A 39 -6.57 4.74 -0.11
C HIS A 39 -5.44 5.67 -0.52
N GLY A 40 -4.96 6.53 0.37
CA GLY A 40 -3.83 7.43 0.09
C GLY A 40 -2.52 6.68 -0.20
N VAL A 41 -2.26 5.59 0.53
CA VAL A 41 -1.09 4.74 0.26
C VAL A 41 -1.19 4.07 -1.11
N VAL A 42 -2.36 3.51 -1.44
CA VAL A 42 -2.59 2.85 -2.74
C VAL A 42 -2.47 3.85 -3.90
N ASP A 43 -3.03 5.05 -3.75
CA ASP A 43 -2.97 6.11 -4.76
C ASP A 43 -1.54 6.62 -4.99
N GLY A 44 -0.73 6.66 -3.93
CA GLY A 44 0.67 7.08 -3.96
C GLY A 44 1.67 6.01 -4.42
N LEU A 45 1.24 4.77 -4.68
CA LEU A 45 2.15 3.71 -5.12
C LEU A 45 2.70 4.00 -6.52
N GLN A 46 4.03 4.00 -6.63
CA GLN A 46 4.71 4.04 -7.92
C GLN A 46 4.60 2.68 -8.63
N PRO A 47 4.60 2.64 -9.98
CA PRO A 47 4.66 1.37 -10.72
C PRO A 47 5.83 0.50 -10.26
N GLY A 48 5.57 -0.78 -10.00
CA GLY A 48 6.53 -1.74 -9.45
C GLY A 48 6.68 -1.70 -7.93
N ALA A 49 6.09 -0.72 -7.23
CA ALA A 49 6.10 -0.67 -5.77
C ALA A 49 4.98 -1.53 -5.16
N ALA A 50 5.21 -2.02 -3.95
CA ALA A 50 4.23 -2.82 -3.22
C ALA A 50 4.34 -2.58 -1.71
N PHE A 51 3.26 -2.88 -0.99
CA PHE A 51 3.21 -2.88 0.46
C PHE A 51 2.32 -4.02 0.97
N VAL A 52 2.40 -4.33 2.26
CA VAL A 52 1.53 -5.30 2.93
C VAL A 52 0.55 -4.57 3.85
N LEU A 53 -0.74 -4.75 3.62
CA LEU A 53 -1.80 -4.30 4.51
C LEU A 53 -2.05 -5.35 5.60
N VAL A 54 -1.94 -4.96 6.87
CA VAL A 54 -2.34 -5.80 8.01
C VAL A 54 -3.69 -5.34 8.54
N ALA A 55 -4.67 -6.23 8.56
CA ALA A 55 -6.03 -5.94 8.97
C ALA A 55 -6.51 -6.89 10.09
N PRO A 56 -7.43 -6.43 10.97
CA PRO A 56 -7.99 -7.27 12.04
C PRO A 56 -8.98 -8.33 11.53
N HIS A 57 -9.47 -8.19 10.30
CA HIS A 57 -10.36 -9.13 9.59
C HIS A 57 -10.16 -8.94 8.09
N ASP A 58 -10.77 -9.81 7.29
CA ASP A 58 -10.71 -9.75 5.83
C ASP A 58 -11.38 -8.47 5.26
N PRO A 59 -10.63 -7.54 4.63
CA PRO A 59 -11.14 -6.24 4.23
C PRO A 59 -11.82 -6.27 2.84
N VAL A 60 -12.61 -7.30 2.53
CA VAL A 60 -13.28 -7.49 1.21
C VAL A 60 -13.92 -6.21 0.65
N PRO A 61 -14.69 -5.41 1.43
CA PRO A 61 -15.32 -4.21 0.89
C PRO A 61 -14.30 -3.17 0.41
N LEU A 62 -13.17 -3.04 1.11
CA LEU A 62 -12.09 -2.12 0.76
C LEU A 62 -11.34 -2.61 -0.49
N LEU A 63 -11.06 -3.91 -0.58
CA LEU A 63 -10.40 -4.50 -1.76
C LEU A 63 -11.24 -4.27 -3.01
N ARG A 64 -12.56 -4.47 -2.91
CA ARG A 64 -13.48 -4.18 -4.01
C ARG A 64 -13.40 -2.72 -4.45
N GLN A 65 -13.43 -1.77 -3.50
CA GLN A 65 -13.28 -0.34 -3.82
C GLN A 65 -11.96 -0.02 -4.51
N ILE A 66 -10.85 -0.64 -4.09
CA ILE A 66 -9.53 -0.47 -4.71
C ILE A 66 -9.56 -1.01 -6.15
N THR A 67 -10.09 -2.21 -6.37
CA THR A 67 -10.22 -2.80 -7.71
C THR A 67 -11.15 -1.98 -8.61
N GLU A 68 -12.27 -1.46 -8.09
CA GLU A 68 -13.18 -0.60 -8.87
C GLU A 68 -12.51 0.71 -9.30
N ARG A 69 -11.65 1.28 -8.45
CA ARG A 69 -10.96 2.55 -8.73
C ARG A 69 -9.72 2.38 -9.62
N HIS A 70 -8.90 1.38 -9.36
CA HIS A 70 -7.59 1.22 -10.00
C HIS A 70 -7.54 0.09 -11.04
N GLY A 71 -8.61 -0.71 -11.14
CA GLY A 71 -8.70 -1.83 -12.07
C GLY A 71 -7.55 -2.82 -11.92
N GLU A 72 -7.02 -3.25 -13.06
CA GLU A 72 -5.91 -4.20 -13.15
C GLU A 72 -4.55 -3.58 -12.80
N SER A 73 -4.47 -2.27 -12.56
CA SER A 73 -3.20 -1.62 -12.22
C SER A 73 -2.73 -1.92 -10.78
N ILE A 74 -3.59 -2.50 -9.94
CA ILE A 74 -3.23 -2.94 -8.59
C ILE A 74 -3.45 -4.45 -8.50
N ALA A 75 -2.37 -5.20 -8.32
CA ALA A 75 -2.42 -6.62 -7.98
C ALA A 75 -2.56 -6.80 -6.46
N ILE A 76 -3.49 -7.65 -6.06
CA ILE A 76 -3.77 -7.98 -4.65
C ILE A 76 -3.48 -9.46 -4.43
N SER A 77 -2.77 -9.81 -3.37
CA SER A 77 -2.48 -11.21 -3.01
C SER A 77 -2.51 -11.41 -1.51
N TYR A 78 -3.13 -12.49 -1.05
CA TYR A 78 -3.15 -12.84 0.37
C TYR A 78 -1.80 -13.43 0.77
N VAL A 79 -1.20 -12.85 1.80
CA VAL A 79 0.06 -13.32 2.39
C VAL A 79 -0.23 -14.17 3.63
N GLN A 80 -1.24 -13.77 4.41
CA GLN A 80 -1.73 -14.50 5.56
C GLN A 80 -3.24 -14.32 5.68
N GLU A 81 -3.94 -15.42 5.78
CA GLU A 81 -5.37 -15.47 6.10
C GLU A 81 -5.51 -15.74 7.61
N GLY A 82 -6.57 -15.23 8.23
CA GLY A 82 -6.74 -15.18 9.70
C GLY A 82 -6.76 -16.55 10.40
N PRO A 83 -7.08 -16.60 11.72
CA PRO A 83 -7.85 -15.60 12.48
C PRO A 83 -7.03 -14.56 13.25
N GLU A 84 -5.72 -14.74 13.40
CA GLU A 84 -4.88 -13.87 14.25
C GLU A 84 -4.62 -12.50 13.61
N ALA A 85 -4.38 -12.47 12.30
CA ALA A 85 -4.27 -11.26 11.49
C ALA A 85 -4.48 -11.61 10.01
N TRP A 86 -4.97 -10.65 9.24
CA TRP A 86 -5.04 -10.74 7.78
C TRP A 86 -3.93 -9.89 7.19
N LYS A 87 -3.05 -10.50 6.39
CA LYS A 87 -1.99 -9.80 5.66
C LYS A 87 -2.22 -9.91 4.17
N LEU A 88 -2.30 -8.78 3.49
CA LEU A 88 -2.51 -8.72 2.04
C LEU A 88 -1.42 -7.88 1.40
N LYS A 89 -0.77 -8.39 0.37
CA LYS A 89 0.15 -7.63 -0.47
C LYS A 89 -0.64 -6.90 -1.55
N LEU A 90 -0.45 -5.59 -1.65
CA LEU A 90 -0.94 -4.77 -2.75
C LEU A 90 0.26 -4.25 -3.53
N ALA A 91 0.27 -4.48 -4.85
CA ALA A 91 1.35 -4.09 -5.74
C ALA A 91 0.81 -3.29 -6.92
N ARG A 92 1.47 -2.18 -7.25
CA ARG A 92 1.19 -1.43 -8.47
C ARG A 92 1.94 -2.07 -9.63
N LEU A 93 1.21 -2.44 -10.68
CA LEU A 93 1.79 -2.98 -11.93
C LEU A 93 2.38 -1.86 -12.79
#